data_AF-A0A8W8MG89-F1
#
_entry.id   AF-A0A8W8MG89-F1
#
_cell.length_a   1.000
_cell.length_b   1.000
_cell.length_c   1.000
_cell.angle_alpha   90.00
_cell.angle_beta   90.00
_cell.angle_gamma   90.00
#
_symmetry.space_group_name_H-M   'P 1'
#
loop_
_entity.id
_entity.type
_entity.pdbx_description
1 polymer ?
#
loop_
_entity_poly.entity_id
_entity_poly.type
_entity_poly.pdbx_seq_one_letter_code
_entity_poly.pdbx_strand_id
1 'polypeptide(L)'
;MRGRAGQLAASSSYWTHRSCVLASTSQETAPTREEKQKLFEGGLGERKVTFPKNDSPSSFKQVLEKKFPGLKNCGGYELLRSMVGSRVSLEKLKMPNSVFTTSYLAAESNLGQACCYIRPIQRDVEMIQLDNKNEDEDEMVFEECLQCKESIPLLKLRKHIQACTQSLSSDEEDSILPKLKKRKRTPICQYMCFSQTNIWDMSYLFQRICQGHSRSTCL
;
A
#
# COMPACT_ATOMS: atom_id res chain seq x y z
N MET A 1 -13.71 -20.46 -38.22
CA MET A 1 -12.92 -20.25 -36.98
C MET A 1 -12.33 -18.84 -37.02
N ARG A 2 -12.31 -18.08 -35.91
CA ARG A 2 -11.61 -16.79 -35.82
C ARG A 2 -10.55 -16.88 -34.73
N GLY A 3 -9.28 -16.73 -35.08
CA GLY A 3 -8.18 -16.82 -34.11
C GLY A 3 -8.14 -15.60 -33.19
N ARG A 4 -7.90 -15.82 -31.89
CA ARG A 4 -7.46 -14.74 -31.00
C ARG A 4 -6.00 -14.43 -31.33
N ALA A 5 -5.74 -13.25 -31.88
CA ALA A 5 -4.39 -12.71 -31.92
C ALA A 5 -3.91 -12.53 -30.47
N GLY A 6 -2.86 -13.26 -30.08
CA GLY A 6 -2.24 -13.07 -28.77
C GLY A 6 -1.58 -11.71 -28.72
N GLN A 7 -2.16 -10.79 -27.96
CA GLN A 7 -1.62 -9.44 -27.82
C GLN A 7 -0.32 -9.50 -27.01
N LEU A 8 0.81 -9.54 -27.72
CA LEU A 8 2.15 -9.54 -27.13
C LEU A 8 2.33 -8.27 -26.31
N ALA A 9 2.16 -8.38 -25.00
CA ALA A 9 2.36 -7.28 -24.07
C ALA A 9 3.82 -6.84 -24.15
N ALA A 10 4.06 -5.63 -24.70
CA ALA A 10 5.39 -5.07 -24.85
C ALA A 10 6.10 -5.11 -23.50
N SER A 11 7.19 -5.87 -23.42
CA SER A 11 7.89 -6.08 -22.16
C SER A 11 8.55 -4.77 -21.73
N SER A 12 7.93 -4.06 -20.78
CA SER A 12 8.47 -2.81 -20.22
C SER A 12 9.97 -2.96 -19.95
N SER A 13 10.77 -2.01 -20.42
CA SER A 13 12.23 -2.00 -20.27
C SER A 13 12.68 -1.81 -18.82
N TYR A 14 11.74 -1.57 -17.91
CA TYR A 14 11.99 -1.37 -16.48
C TYR A 14 11.29 -2.44 -15.63
N TRP A 15 11.83 -2.66 -14.44
CA TRP A 15 11.29 -3.50 -13.38
C TRP A 15 11.19 -2.69 -12.10
N THR A 16 9.97 -2.47 -11.60
CA THR A 16 9.72 -1.81 -10.32
C THR A 16 9.44 -2.86 -9.25
N HIS A 17 10.20 -2.82 -8.15
CA HIS A 17 10.06 -3.74 -7.03
C HIS A 17 9.89 -3.00 -5.70
N ARG A 18 9.55 -3.72 -4.62
CA ARG A 18 9.51 -3.16 -3.26
C ARG A 18 10.75 -3.61 -2.51
N SER A 19 11.63 -2.68 -2.21
CA SER A 19 12.89 -2.91 -1.50
C SER A 19 12.79 -2.33 -0.09
N CYS A 20 13.15 -3.10 0.93
CA CYS A 20 13.15 -2.66 2.33
C CYS A 20 14.56 -2.72 2.91
N VAL A 21 15.17 -1.56 3.17
CA VAL A 21 16.49 -1.48 3.81
C VAL A 21 16.34 -1.65 5.32
N LEU A 22 17.07 -2.63 5.85
CA LEU A 22 17.20 -2.93 7.27
C LEU A 22 18.36 -2.11 7.87
N ALA A 23 18.24 -1.71 9.13
CA ALA A 23 19.30 -0.97 9.81
C ALA A 23 20.47 -1.89 10.21
N SER A 24 20.20 -3.09 10.75
CA SER A 24 21.24 -3.90 11.42
C SER A 24 21.77 -5.08 10.60
N THR A 25 23.08 -5.34 10.68
CA THR A 25 23.76 -6.44 9.97
C THR A 25 23.28 -7.82 10.40
N SER A 26 22.80 -7.97 11.64
CA SER A 26 22.34 -9.25 12.20
C SER A 26 20.82 -9.49 12.12
N GLN A 27 20.05 -8.61 11.46
CA GLN A 27 18.60 -8.75 11.41
C GLN A 27 18.18 -9.94 10.51
N GLU A 28 17.58 -10.98 11.09
CA GLU A 28 17.10 -12.19 10.37
C GLU A 28 15.57 -12.28 10.25
N THR A 29 14.87 -11.24 10.72
CA THR A 29 13.41 -11.13 10.70
C THR A 29 12.94 -9.91 9.92
N ALA A 30 11.84 -10.08 9.19
CA ALA A 30 11.12 -9.00 8.55
C ALA A 30 10.64 -8.00 9.63
N PRO A 31 10.92 -6.69 9.48
CA PRO A 31 10.59 -5.71 10.50
C PRO A 31 9.07 -5.63 10.74
N THR A 32 8.72 -5.41 12.01
CA THR A 32 7.35 -5.12 12.48
C THR A 32 6.78 -3.86 11.81
N ARG A 33 5.48 -3.58 11.98
CA ARG A 33 4.88 -2.36 11.43
C ARG A 33 5.54 -1.10 12.02
N GLU A 34 5.86 -1.18 13.31
CA GLU A 34 6.43 -0.13 14.13
C GLU A 34 7.92 0.10 13.77
N GLU A 35 8.67 -0.98 13.51
CA GLU A 35 10.03 -0.90 12.97
C GLU A 35 10.05 -0.38 11.53
N LYS A 36 9.13 -0.82 10.67
CA LYS A 36 9.02 -0.31 9.29
C LYS A 36 8.78 1.20 9.26
N GLN A 37 7.96 1.71 10.18
CA GLN A 37 7.72 3.15 10.33
C GLN A 37 9.01 3.89 10.72
N LYS A 38 9.69 3.46 11.79
CA LYS A 38 10.97 4.03 12.24
C LYS A 38 12.05 3.99 11.15
N LEU A 39 12.17 2.87 10.43
CA LEU A 39 13.11 2.73 9.33
C LEU A 39 12.78 3.69 8.19
N PHE A 40 11.51 3.90 7.86
CA PHE A 40 11.09 4.83 6.81
C PHE A 40 11.39 6.30 7.18
N GLU A 41 11.08 6.69 8.42
CA GLU A 41 11.39 7.99 9.02
C GLU A 41 12.90 8.25 9.11
N GLY A 42 13.70 7.20 9.38
CA GLY A 42 15.15 7.20 9.36
C GLY A 42 15.81 7.12 7.96
N GLY A 43 15.06 7.43 6.89
CA GLY A 43 15.57 7.44 5.51
C GLY A 43 15.74 6.06 4.84
N LEU A 44 15.43 4.98 5.55
CA LEU A 44 15.54 3.58 5.12
C LEU A 44 14.14 3.02 4.77
N GLY A 45 13.82 1.80 5.22
CA GLY A 45 12.47 1.23 5.19
C GLY A 45 12.02 0.73 3.81
N GLU A 46 10.75 0.36 3.69
CA GLU A 46 10.16 -0.18 2.45
C GLU A 46 9.83 0.94 1.46
N ARG A 47 10.50 0.95 0.31
CA ARG A 47 10.27 1.91 -0.80
C ARG A 47 10.08 1.15 -2.11
N LYS A 48 9.33 1.73 -3.05
CA LYS A 48 9.33 1.26 -4.45
C LYS A 48 10.58 1.78 -5.15
N VAL A 49 11.30 0.89 -5.83
CA VAL A 49 12.52 1.22 -6.61
C VAL A 49 12.34 0.68 -8.02
N THR A 50 12.67 1.49 -9.03
CA THR A 50 12.57 1.14 -10.45
C THR A 50 13.97 0.98 -11.03
N PHE A 51 14.24 -0.19 -11.58
CA PHE A 51 15.51 -0.57 -12.21
C PHE A 51 15.30 -0.74 -13.72
N PRO A 52 16.28 -0.40 -14.57
CA PRO A 52 16.29 -0.90 -15.95
C PRO A 52 16.42 -2.44 -15.95
N LYS A 53 15.87 -3.12 -16.95
CA LYS A 53 16.04 -4.58 -17.14
C LYS A 53 17.35 -4.91 -17.84
N ASN A 54 17.83 -6.15 -17.65
CA ASN A 54 19.13 -6.66 -18.13
C ASN A 54 20.33 -5.84 -17.65
N ASP A 55 20.17 -5.05 -16.59
CA ASP A 55 21.16 -4.09 -16.12
C ASP A 55 22.17 -4.73 -15.16
N SER A 56 23.36 -4.11 -15.06
CA SER A 56 24.52 -4.65 -14.34
C SER A 56 24.37 -4.55 -12.81
N PRO A 57 25.10 -5.37 -12.03
CA PRO A 57 25.16 -5.23 -10.57
C PRO A 57 25.66 -3.85 -10.11
N SER A 58 26.58 -3.24 -10.87
CA SER A 58 27.10 -1.90 -10.60
C SER A 58 26.04 -0.82 -10.77
N SER A 59 25.23 -0.90 -11.84
CA SER A 59 24.10 0.01 -12.07
C SER A 59 23.01 -0.19 -11.00
N PHE A 60 22.65 -1.45 -10.72
CA PHE A 60 21.70 -1.81 -9.67
C PHE A 60 22.11 -1.25 -8.30
N LYS A 61 23.42 -1.32 -7.98
CA LYS A 61 23.99 -0.69 -6.78
C LYS A 61 23.83 0.84 -6.81
N GLN A 62 24.19 1.52 -7.89
CA GLN A 62 24.02 2.98 -8.01
C GLN A 62 22.55 3.42 -7.86
N VAL A 63 21.58 2.66 -8.41
CA VAL A 63 20.15 2.94 -8.26
C VAL A 63 19.69 2.79 -6.81
N LEU A 64 20.15 1.75 -6.10
CA LEU A 64 19.87 1.58 -4.67
C LEU A 64 20.52 2.67 -3.82
N GLU A 65 21.80 2.97 -4.01
CA GLU A 65 22.54 4.01 -3.29
C GLU A 65 22.02 5.44 -3.57
N LYS A 66 21.36 5.66 -4.71
CA LYS A 66 20.63 6.90 -5.00
C LYS A 66 19.30 6.99 -4.23
N LYS A 67 18.61 5.87 -4.00
CA LYS A 67 17.29 5.86 -3.30
C LYS A 67 17.39 5.64 -1.78
N PHE A 68 18.53 5.12 -1.32
CA PHE A 68 18.88 4.86 0.08
C PHE A 68 20.35 5.26 0.33
N PRO A 69 20.65 6.56 0.55
CA PRO A 69 22.02 7.06 0.64
C PRO A 69 22.91 6.37 1.70
N GLY A 70 22.33 5.90 2.81
CA GLY A 70 23.06 5.20 3.87
C GLY A 70 23.75 3.89 3.44
N LEU A 71 23.31 3.25 2.34
CA LEU A 71 23.96 2.04 1.81
C LEU A 71 25.38 2.27 1.28
N LYS A 72 25.78 3.51 1.00
CA LYS A 72 27.13 3.84 0.48
C LYS A 72 28.24 3.49 1.48
N ASN A 73 27.95 3.61 2.78
CA ASN A 73 28.95 3.59 3.85
C ASN A 73 28.89 2.30 4.72
N CYS A 74 27.99 1.36 4.43
CA CYS A 74 27.77 0.16 5.24
C CYS A 74 28.72 -1.03 4.92
N GLY A 75 29.68 -0.82 4.00
CA GLY A 75 30.63 -1.84 3.55
C GLY A 75 30.02 -2.91 2.63
N GLY A 76 28.85 -2.63 2.05
CA GLY A 76 28.11 -3.56 1.20
C GLY A 76 26.93 -4.21 1.92
N TYR A 77 26.06 -4.83 1.13
CA TYR A 77 24.78 -5.37 1.58
C TYR A 77 24.44 -6.66 0.83
N GLU A 78 23.60 -7.49 1.44
CA GLU A 78 23.02 -8.69 0.83
C GLU A 78 21.51 -8.55 0.63
N LEU A 79 20.99 -9.28 -0.35
CA LEU A 79 19.57 -9.33 -0.65
C LEU A 79 18.94 -10.53 0.07
N LEU A 80 17.77 -10.34 0.67
CA LEU A 80 16.99 -11.38 1.33
C LEU A 80 15.54 -11.37 0.87
N ARG A 81 14.86 -12.49 1.09
CA ARG A 81 13.42 -12.65 0.92
C ARG A 81 12.83 -13.32 2.17
N SER A 82 11.51 -13.26 2.34
CA SER A 82 10.84 -14.10 3.34
C SER A 82 10.99 -15.59 2.97
N MET A 83 11.33 -16.42 3.95
CA MET A 83 11.49 -17.87 3.79
C MET A 83 10.17 -18.53 3.36
N VAL A 84 10.24 -19.59 2.56
CA VAL A 84 9.03 -20.33 2.12
C VAL A 84 8.27 -20.86 3.35
N GLY A 85 6.99 -20.48 3.47
CA GLY A 85 6.13 -20.82 4.62
C GLY A 85 6.19 -19.84 5.80
N SER A 86 7.16 -18.92 5.85
CA SER A 86 7.26 -17.88 6.90
C SER A 86 7.05 -16.48 6.33
N ARG A 87 6.33 -15.62 7.07
CA ARG A 87 6.25 -14.19 6.75
C ARG A 87 7.25 -13.34 7.55
N VAL A 88 7.89 -13.94 8.56
CA VAL A 88 8.77 -13.26 9.50
C VAL A 88 10.23 -13.62 9.24
N SER A 89 10.55 -14.91 9.11
CA SER A 89 11.93 -15.38 8.87
C SER A 89 12.44 -14.92 7.50
N LEU A 90 13.65 -14.37 7.45
CA LEU A 90 14.32 -13.99 6.20
C LEU A 90 15.37 -15.04 5.83
N GLU A 91 15.50 -15.31 4.53
CA GLU A 91 16.59 -16.11 3.95
C GLU A 91 17.33 -15.29 2.89
N LYS A 92 18.65 -15.55 2.75
CA LYS A 92 19.48 -14.92 1.74
C LYS A 92 19.00 -15.31 0.34
N LEU A 93 18.91 -14.34 -0.56
CA LEU A 93 18.56 -14.57 -1.95
C LEU A 93 19.65 -15.41 -2.61
N LYS A 94 19.27 -16.53 -3.25
CA LYS A 94 20.22 -17.36 -4.00
C LYS A 94 20.65 -16.60 -5.26
N MET A 95 21.83 -16.01 -5.20
CA MET A 95 22.48 -15.37 -6.35
C MET A 95 23.14 -16.45 -7.22
N PRO A 96 23.22 -16.27 -8.55
CA PRO A 96 24.02 -17.14 -9.40
C PRO A 96 25.51 -17.02 -9.05
N ASN A 97 26.28 -18.07 -9.32
CA ASN A 97 27.74 -18.05 -9.13
C ASN A 97 28.47 -17.15 -10.16
N SER A 98 27.75 -16.65 -11.17
CA SER A 98 28.19 -15.70 -12.18
C SER A 98 27.59 -14.30 -11.94
N VAL A 99 28.01 -13.32 -12.73
CA VAL A 99 27.45 -11.96 -12.71
C VAL A 99 25.93 -12.02 -12.95
N PHE A 100 25.14 -11.50 -11.99
CA PHE A 100 23.68 -11.43 -12.12
C PHE A 100 23.24 -10.17 -12.90
N THR A 101 21.97 -10.15 -13.34
CA THR A 101 21.33 -8.95 -13.90
C THR A 101 20.04 -8.63 -13.15
N THR A 102 19.51 -7.42 -13.35
CA THR A 102 18.18 -7.05 -12.84
C THR A 102 17.04 -7.93 -13.38
N SER A 103 17.22 -8.57 -14.54
CA SER A 103 16.24 -9.53 -15.08
C SER A 103 16.24 -10.85 -14.31
N TYR A 104 17.40 -11.35 -13.87
CA TYR A 104 17.48 -12.48 -12.95
C TYR A 104 16.72 -12.17 -11.64
N LEU A 105 16.92 -10.96 -11.09
CA LEU A 105 16.17 -10.51 -9.91
C LEU A 105 14.66 -10.45 -10.17
N ALA A 106 14.23 -10.01 -11.36
CA ALA A 106 12.82 -9.90 -11.73
C ALA A 106 12.12 -11.25 -11.95
N ALA A 107 12.80 -12.24 -12.54
CA ALA A 107 12.17 -13.47 -13.05
C ALA A 107 12.57 -14.76 -12.32
N GLU A 108 13.85 -14.90 -11.93
CA GLU A 108 14.43 -16.19 -11.53
C GLU A 108 14.79 -16.25 -10.03
N SER A 109 15.02 -15.10 -9.39
CA SER A 109 15.42 -15.01 -7.98
C SER A 109 14.39 -15.51 -6.96
N ASN A 110 13.15 -15.78 -7.40
CA ASN A 110 12.00 -16.09 -6.55
C ASN A 110 11.62 -14.98 -5.55
N LEU A 111 11.90 -13.70 -5.87
CA LEU A 111 11.31 -12.53 -5.20
C LEU A 111 9.82 -12.36 -5.52
N GLY A 112 9.45 -12.43 -6.81
CA GLY A 112 8.07 -12.24 -7.27
C GLY A 112 7.43 -10.95 -6.72
N GLN A 113 6.26 -11.07 -6.10
CA GLN A 113 5.52 -9.95 -5.49
C GLN A 113 5.91 -9.65 -4.01
N ALA A 114 6.78 -10.46 -3.41
CA ALA A 114 7.25 -10.25 -2.04
C ALA A 114 8.13 -9.00 -1.92
N CYS A 115 8.43 -8.57 -0.70
CA CYS A 115 9.42 -7.52 -0.47
C CYS A 115 10.84 -8.10 -0.60
N CYS A 116 11.74 -7.39 -1.29
CA CYS A 116 13.17 -7.67 -1.24
C CYS A 116 13.76 -6.92 -0.03
N TYR A 117 14.25 -7.65 0.97
CA TYR A 117 14.92 -7.03 2.10
C TYR A 117 16.40 -6.84 1.78
N ILE A 118 16.99 -5.75 2.25
CA ILE A 118 18.39 -5.38 2.01
C ILE A 118 19.05 -5.22 3.38
N ARG A 119 20.03 -6.08 3.68
CA ARG A 119 20.74 -6.10 4.96
C ARG A 119 22.19 -5.66 4.76
N PRO A 120 22.74 -4.71 5.54
CA PRO A 120 24.16 -4.40 5.48
C PRO A 120 25.01 -5.62 5.91
N ILE A 121 26.27 -5.67 5.47
CA ILE A 121 27.19 -6.78 5.80
C ILE A 121 28.23 -6.39 6.84
N GLN A 122 28.83 -5.19 6.76
CA GLN A 122 29.99 -4.83 7.58
C GLN A 122 29.70 -3.79 8.67
N ARG A 123 28.69 -2.95 8.50
CA ARG A 123 28.29 -1.93 9.48
C ARG A 123 26.79 -1.63 9.37
N ASP A 124 26.13 -1.51 10.51
CA ASP A 124 24.75 -1.04 10.61
C ASP A 124 24.57 0.31 9.90
N VAL A 125 23.41 0.50 9.26
CA VAL A 125 23.07 1.73 8.54
C VAL A 125 22.48 2.74 9.52
N GLU A 126 23.17 3.88 9.66
CA GLU A 126 22.70 5.00 10.46
C GLU A 126 21.34 5.52 9.95
N MET A 127 20.35 5.56 10.84
CA MET A 127 19.05 6.15 10.57
C MET A 127 19.16 7.68 10.63
N ILE A 128 19.40 8.29 9.47
CA ILE A 128 19.31 9.75 9.31
C ILE A 128 17.83 10.10 9.46
N GLN A 129 17.45 10.73 10.57
CA GLN A 129 16.11 11.31 10.68
C GLN A 129 15.90 12.24 9.49
N LEU A 130 14.79 12.04 8.78
CA LEU A 130 14.31 13.02 7.83
C LEU A 130 13.83 14.24 8.61
N ASP A 131 14.78 15.11 8.97
CA ASP A 131 14.51 16.53 9.24
C ASP A 131 13.53 17.01 8.15
N ASN A 132 12.54 17.83 8.51
CA ASN A 132 11.56 18.38 7.56
C ASN A 132 12.21 19.45 6.67
N LYS A 133 13.23 19.05 5.89
CA LYS A 133 14.03 19.86 4.96
C LYS A 133 13.31 20.00 3.64
N ASN A 134 12.22 20.76 3.69
CA ASN A 134 11.77 21.69 2.65
C ASN A 134 11.46 21.11 1.24
N GLU A 135 11.46 19.79 1.02
CA GLU A 135 10.85 19.19 -0.19
C GLU A 135 9.33 19.51 -0.27
N ASP A 136 8.70 19.89 0.86
CA ASP A 136 7.33 20.42 0.93
C ASP A 136 7.18 21.91 0.51
N GLU A 137 8.26 22.65 0.24
CA GLU A 137 8.17 24.08 -0.11
C GLU A 137 7.85 24.33 -1.60
N ASP A 138 8.27 23.43 -2.50
CA ASP A 138 8.15 23.60 -3.95
C ASP A 138 6.73 23.34 -4.52
N GLU A 139 5.87 22.56 -3.83
CA GLU A 139 4.47 22.29 -4.25
C GLU A 139 3.46 22.44 -3.09
N MET A 140 3.53 23.53 -2.31
CA MET A 140 2.45 23.84 -1.36
C MET A 140 1.13 24.12 -2.09
N VAL A 141 0.15 23.22 -1.97
CA VAL A 141 -1.22 23.45 -2.45
C VAL A 141 -1.94 24.43 -1.53
N PHE A 142 -2.49 25.51 -2.10
CA PHE A 142 -3.31 26.51 -1.42
C PHE A 142 -4.80 26.33 -1.77
N GLU A 143 -5.67 26.65 -0.81
CA GLU A 143 -7.13 26.65 -0.96
C GLU A 143 -7.74 27.89 -0.28
N GLU A 144 -8.86 28.40 -0.79
CA GLU A 144 -9.58 29.52 -0.17
C GLU A 144 -10.37 29.09 1.07
N CYS A 145 -10.26 29.84 2.16
CA CYS A 145 -11.21 29.72 3.25
C CYS A 145 -12.57 30.33 2.84
N LEU A 146 -13.61 29.49 2.77
CA LEU A 146 -14.96 29.91 2.38
C LEU A 146 -15.62 30.94 3.31
N GLN A 147 -15.05 31.20 4.49
CA GLN A 147 -15.56 32.16 5.48
C GLN A 147 -14.96 33.56 5.29
N CYS A 148 -13.62 33.66 5.20
CA CYS A 148 -12.88 34.94 5.19
C CYS A 148 -12.19 35.27 3.85
N LYS A 149 -12.22 34.35 2.88
CA LYS A 149 -11.58 34.46 1.56
C LYS A 149 -10.04 34.59 1.57
N GLU A 150 -9.40 34.37 2.71
CA GLU A 150 -7.94 34.18 2.77
C GLU A 150 -7.55 32.89 2.01
N SER A 151 -6.45 32.94 1.25
CA SER A 151 -5.87 31.78 0.57
C SER A 151 -4.79 31.15 1.44
N ILE A 152 -4.91 29.85 1.72
CA ILE A 152 -4.22 29.20 2.85
C ILE A 152 -3.63 27.86 2.39
N PRO A 153 -2.38 27.50 2.77
CA PRO A 153 -1.86 26.16 2.54
C PRO A 153 -2.80 25.10 3.09
N LEU A 154 -3.14 24.09 2.29
CA LEU A 154 -4.13 23.04 2.61
C LEU A 154 -3.85 22.35 3.97
N LEU A 155 -2.56 22.13 4.27
CA LEU A 155 -2.08 21.57 5.55
C LEU A 155 -2.37 22.45 6.78
N LYS A 156 -2.57 23.77 6.58
CA LYS A 156 -2.86 24.77 7.62
C LYS A 156 -4.35 25.14 7.67
N LEU A 157 -5.08 25.00 6.56
CA LEU A 157 -6.50 25.38 6.42
C LEU A 157 -7.39 24.83 7.55
N ARG A 158 -7.20 23.58 7.99
CA ARG A 158 -7.99 23.01 9.09
C ARG A 158 -7.80 23.74 10.43
N LYS A 159 -6.58 24.23 10.72
CA LYS A 159 -6.29 25.04 11.92
C LYS A 159 -6.85 26.44 11.78
N HIS A 160 -6.77 27.05 10.59
CA HIS A 160 -7.40 28.33 10.32
C HIS A 160 -8.92 28.27 10.53
N ILE A 161 -9.63 27.29 9.96
CA ILE A 161 -11.11 27.18 10.09
C ILE A 161 -11.54 27.05 11.57
N GLN A 162 -10.69 26.52 12.45
CA GLN A 162 -10.95 26.45 13.90
C GLN A 162 -10.74 27.79 14.64
N ALA A 163 -10.00 28.73 14.04
CA ALA A 163 -9.73 30.06 14.55
C ALA A 163 -10.44 31.19 13.77
N CYS A 164 -11.06 30.87 12.63
CA CYS A 164 -11.72 31.84 11.75
C CYS A 164 -13.03 32.34 12.37
N THR A 165 -12.99 33.54 12.93
CA THR A 165 -14.12 34.21 13.58
C THR A 165 -15.05 34.95 12.61
N GLN A 166 -14.72 35.03 11.32
CA GLN A 166 -15.55 35.70 10.33
C GLN A 166 -16.78 34.84 9.97
N SER A 167 -17.89 35.10 10.66
CA SER A 167 -19.22 34.81 10.14
C SER A 167 -19.51 35.74 8.96
N LEU A 168 -19.96 35.19 7.82
CA LEU A 168 -20.34 35.96 6.64
C LEU A 168 -21.36 37.06 7.01
N SER A 169 -20.91 38.32 6.97
CA SER A 169 -21.69 39.51 7.23
C SER A 169 -21.66 40.42 6.01
N SER A 170 -22.58 40.17 5.08
CA SER A 170 -22.89 41.04 3.94
C SER A 170 -24.35 40.77 3.59
N ASP A 171 -25.19 41.77 3.81
CA ASP A 171 -26.64 41.64 3.75
C ASP A 171 -27.15 41.69 2.30
N GLU A 172 -27.80 40.62 1.86
CA GLU A 172 -28.63 40.59 0.65
C GLU A 172 -29.93 39.85 1.00
N GLU A 173 -30.95 40.59 1.44
CA GLU A 173 -32.30 40.06 1.57
C GLU A 173 -32.97 40.00 0.19
N ASP A 174 -33.06 38.80 -0.40
CA ASP A 174 -34.28 38.49 -1.15
C ASP A 174 -34.74 37.03 -0.98
N SER A 175 -36.03 36.90 -1.19
CA SER A 175 -36.95 35.87 -0.77
C SER A 175 -36.84 34.55 -1.55
N ILE A 176 -36.80 33.43 -0.79
CA ILE A 176 -37.83 32.37 -0.79
C ILE A 176 -37.35 31.19 0.08
N LEU A 177 -38.17 30.78 1.05
CA LEU A 177 -37.91 29.62 1.92
C LEU A 177 -38.74 28.38 1.50
N PRO A 178 -38.14 27.33 0.93
CA PRO A 178 -38.73 25.99 0.97
C PRO A 178 -38.65 25.48 2.41
N LYS A 179 -39.78 25.37 3.12
CA LYS A 179 -39.83 24.93 4.52
C LYS A 179 -39.32 23.49 4.69
N LEU A 180 -38.04 23.34 5.03
CA LEU A 180 -37.42 22.05 5.36
C LEU A 180 -38.10 21.43 6.58
N LYS A 181 -38.99 20.46 6.34
CA LYS A 181 -39.65 19.67 7.39
C LYS A 181 -38.58 19.00 8.26
N LYS A 182 -38.68 19.20 9.59
CA LYS A 182 -37.74 18.64 10.59
C LYS A 182 -37.52 17.14 10.35
N ARG A 183 -36.32 16.76 9.88
CA ARG A 183 -35.93 15.35 9.71
C ARG A 183 -35.92 14.67 11.09
N LYS A 184 -36.84 13.73 11.31
CA LYS A 184 -36.81 12.85 12.48
C LYS A 184 -35.50 12.06 12.46
N ARG A 185 -34.79 12.00 13.59
CA ARG A 185 -33.63 11.11 13.74
C ARG A 185 -34.12 9.66 13.77
N THR A 186 -34.00 8.94 12.66
CA THR A 186 -34.03 7.47 12.68
C THR A 186 -32.73 6.94 13.29
N PRO A 187 -32.77 5.91 14.15
CA PRO A 187 -31.56 5.33 14.74
C PRO A 187 -30.67 4.65 13.68
N ILE A 188 -29.42 4.38 14.06
CA ILE A 188 -28.45 3.67 13.20
C ILE A 188 -28.99 2.27 12.87
N CYS A 189 -28.96 1.94 11.58
CA CYS A 189 -29.48 0.71 11.04
C CYS A 189 -28.54 -0.47 11.36
N GLN A 190 -28.82 -1.21 12.44
CA GLN A 190 -28.17 -2.50 12.72
C GLN A 190 -28.68 -3.55 11.72
N TYR A 191 -27.87 -3.94 10.74
CA TYR A 191 -28.21 -5.01 9.79
C TYR A 191 -27.22 -6.17 9.79
N MET A 192 -27.35 -6.99 10.83
CA MET A 192 -27.40 -8.45 10.70
C MET A 192 -28.69 -8.90 11.40
N CYS A 193 -29.53 -9.80 10.90
CA CYS A 193 -29.59 -10.43 9.57
C CYS A 193 -31.10 -10.45 9.12
N PHE A 194 -31.77 -11.44 8.50
CA PHE A 194 -31.49 -12.82 8.10
C PHE A 194 -32.44 -13.25 6.95
N SER A 195 -32.32 -14.51 6.48
CA SER A 195 -33.36 -15.34 5.83
C SER A 195 -34.32 -14.75 4.76
N GLN A 196 -34.08 -15.15 3.51
CA GLN A 196 -35.02 -15.89 2.61
C GLN A 196 -36.51 -15.44 2.54
N THR A 197 -37.09 -15.31 1.35
CA THR A 197 -37.55 -16.47 0.56
C THR A 197 -38.03 -16.08 -0.84
N ASN A 198 -37.93 -17.02 -1.81
CA ASN A 198 -38.84 -17.26 -2.95
C ASN A 198 -39.05 -16.12 -4.00
N ILE A 199 -39.34 -16.39 -5.28
CA ILE A 199 -39.46 -17.62 -6.08
C ILE A 199 -39.09 -17.26 -7.55
N TRP A 200 -38.60 -18.21 -8.35
CA TRP A 200 -39.05 -18.53 -9.72
C TRP A 200 -38.13 -19.61 -10.32
N ASP A 201 -38.75 -20.73 -10.68
CA ASP A 201 -38.12 -21.96 -11.18
C ASP A 201 -37.81 -21.84 -12.69
N MET A 202 -36.65 -22.38 -13.13
CA MET A 202 -36.60 -23.14 -14.38
C MET A 202 -35.45 -24.17 -14.44
N SER A 203 -35.78 -25.40 -14.03
CA SER A 203 -35.44 -26.66 -14.73
C SER A 203 -34.10 -27.39 -14.49
N TYR A 204 -34.16 -28.71 -14.77
CA TYR A 204 -33.11 -29.76 -14.86
C TYR A 204 -32.54 -30.42 -13.59
N LEU A 205 -33.02 -31.65 -13.35
CA LEU A 205 -32.34 -32.85 -12.82
C LEU A 205 -31.76 -32.78 -11.37
N PHE A 206 -31.91 -33.81 -10.51
CA PHE A 206 -32.24 -35.22 -10.73
C PHE A 206 -33.26 -35.75 -9.69
N GLN A 207 -33.80 -36.95 -9.91
CA GLN A 207 -34.92 -37.54 -9.15
C GLN A 207 -34.50 -38.75 -8.28
N ARG A 208 -35.37 -39.15 -7.33
CA ARG A 208 -35.36 -40.37 -6.47
C ARG A 208 -34.56 -40.26 -5.16
N ILE A 209 -34.98 -40.81 -4.00
CA ILE A 209 -36.21 -41.49 -3.53
C ILE A 209 -36.38 -41.04 -2.05
N CYS A 210 -37.49 -40.47 -1.57
CA CYS A 210 -38.85 -41.01 -1.35
C CYS A 210 -39.00 -42.03 -0.20
N GLN A 211 -39.63 -41.57 0.89
CA GLN A 211 -40.37 -42.34 1.92
C GLN A 211 -39.55 -43.18 2.93
N GLY A 212 -39.92 -43.23 4.22
CA GLY A 212 -40.89 -42.39 4.92
C GLY A 212 -41.52 -43.04 6.17
N HIS A 213 -42.21 -42.20 6.97
CA HIS A 213 -43.12 -42.55 8.08
C HIS A 213 -42.52 -43.27 9.32
N SER A 214 -43.08 -43.17 10.53
CA SER A 214 -43.89 -42.09 11.14
C SER A 214 -44.06 -42.35 12.65
N ARG A 215 -44.53 -41.34 13.39
CA ARG A 215 -45.01 -41.37 14.80
C ARG A 215 -43.88 -41.53 15.84
N SER A 216 -43.83 -40.81 16.97
CA SER A 216 -44.84 -40.19 17.85
C SER A 216 -45.46 -41.14 18.89
N THR A 217 -44.92 -41.10 20.10
CA THR A 217 -45.68 -41.14 21.36
C THR A 217 -44.97 -40.24 22.38
N CYS A 218 -45.75 -39.52 23.18
CA CYS A 218 -45.24 -38.80 24.36
C CYS A 218 -45.35 -39.71 25.59
N LEU A 219 -44.35 -39.66 26.47
CA LEU A 219 -44.48 -39.63 27.93
C LEU A 219 -43.11 -39.28 28.54
#